data_AF-I1VGW7-F1
#
_entry.id   AF-I1VGW7-F1
#
_cell.length_a   1.000
_cell.length_b   1.000
_cell.length_c   1.000
_cell.angle_alpha   90.00
_cell.angle_beta   90.00
_cell.angle_gamma   90.00
#
_symmetry.space_group_name_H-M   'P 1'
#
loop_
_entity.id
_entity.type
_entity.pdbx_description
1 polymer ?
#
loop_
_entity_poly.entity_id
_entity_poly.type
_entity_poly.pdbx_seq_one_letter_code
_entity_poly.pdbx_strand_id
1 'polypeptide(L)'
;DVTGGWYDAGDYGKYVVNGGISTWTLVNLYEHSPQAFPDGSLNIPESQNGLPDILDEARWEMDFMLRMQVPDGQPLGGMAHHKLHDLHWSGVPTELPTEFDNDSPTNGRYLMPPSTTATLNLAATAAQCARVWKAFDAEFADRCLKAAESGWEAAKARPSMLYGRIPGEGGGDYGDSNVLDEFYWAAAELFITTGKEEYQQFVTDSPYFKTFPNGVSPMGWPDTAALGSISLATVPNHLPETDITRIRQQIVETADGYLDVIEKEGYRVPMPASGYVWGSNSLVLNNAIVLALASDFTNDTKYRDGVIASMDYILGTNAVNQSFVSDYGTTTMQHPHHRFWGNQPGQGFPPPPPGAIAGGPNGAPADDTAIRAVGDLPTSRRYIDDIGSYSTNEVAINWNAPLVWMA
;
A
#
# COMPACT_ATOMS: atom_id res chain seq x y z
N ASP A 1 23.57 -1.39 -5.51
CA ASP A 1 22.90 -2.67 -5.20
C ASP A 1 21.56 -2.33 -4.56
N VAL A 2 20.48 -2.90 -5.07
CA VAL A 2 19.10 -2.70 -4.60
C VAL A 2 18.38 -4.06 -4.45
N THR A 3 19.11 -5.09 -4.02
CA THR A 3 18.57 -6.41 -3.66
C THR A 3 17.62 -6.35 -2.45
N GLY A 4 16.84 -7.43 -2.23
CA GLY A 4 15.78 -7.48 -1.22
C GLY A 4 14.49 -6.78 -1.66
N GLY A 5 13.60 -6.55 -0.71
CA GLY A 5 12.26 -5.98 -0.95
C GLY A 5 11.29 -6.97 -1.57
N TRP A 6 10.04 -6.56 -1.64
CA TRP A 6 8.96 -7.36 -2.21
C TRP A 6 8.88 -7.16 -3.72
N TYR A 7 8.45 -8.22 -4.41
CA TYR A 7 7.81 -8.04 -5.70
C TYR A 7 6.44 -7.43 -5.48
N ASP A 8 6.11 -6.44 -6.31
CA ASP A 8 4.94 -5.57 -6.09
C ASP A 8 3.61 -6.29 -6.25
N ALA A 9 3.52 -7.12 -7.28
CA ALA A 9 2.26 -7.62 -7.77
C ALA A 9 2.43 -8.98 -8.48
N GLY A 10 1.71 -9.18 -9.58
CA GLY A 10 1.92 -10.34 -10.46
C GLY A 10 3.23 -10.29 -11.24
N ASP A 11 3.92 -9.15 -11.24
CA ASP A 11 5.23 -8.93 -11.85
C ASP A 11 6.39 -9.06 -10.88
N TYR A 12 7.60 -8.92 -11.40
CA TYR A 12 8.82 -8.96 -10.61
C TYR A 12 9.40 -7.56 -10.35
N GLY A 13 8.69 -6.50 -10.72
CA GLY A 13 9.07 -5.12 -10.38
C GLY A 13 8.96 -4.82 -8.88
N LYS A 14 9.65 -3.77 -8.46
CA LYS A 14 9.67 -3.27 -7.08
C LYS A 14 9.59 -1.75 -7.09
N TYR A 15 8.67 -1.16 -6.32
CA TYR A 15 8.25 0.23 -6.51
C TYR A 15 8.19 0.93 -5.16
N VAL A 16 8.96 2.01 -4.99
CA VAL A 16 9.05 2.72 -3.70
C VAL A 16 7.72 3.38 -3.33
N VAL A 17 6.96 3.86 -4.32
CA VAL A 17 5.64 4.48 -4.07
C VAL A 17 4.64 3.47 -3.52
N ASN A 18 4.51 2.31 -4.18
CA ASN A 18 3.56 1.29 -3.74
C ASN A 18 4.04 0.52 -2.49
N GLY A 19 5.36 0.26 -2.41
CA GLY A 19 6.02 -0.27 -1.22
C GLY A 19 5.89 0.65 -0.02
N GLY A 20 5.85 1.97 -0.23
CA GLY A 20 5.66 2.98 0.81
C GLY A 20 4.35 2.80 1.59
N ILE A 21 3.20 2.88 0.90
CA ILE A 21 1.89 2.67 1.54
C ILE A 21 1.74 1.27 2.14
N SER A 22 2.31 0.25 1.49
CA SER A 22 2.23 -1.15 1.97
C SER A 22 3.00 -1.32 3.28
N THR A 23 4.24 -0.83 3.32
CA THR A 23 5.08 -0.84 4.53
C THR A 23 4.43 -0.03 5.64
N TRP A 24 3.94 1.17 5.33
CA TRP A 24 3.24 2.02 6.31
C TRP A 24 2.06 1.29 6.93
N THR A 25 1.27 0.55 6.13
CA THR A 25 0.08 -0.14 6.61
C THR A 25 0.44 -1.24 7.61
N LEU A 26 1.47 -2.04 7.33
CA LEU A 26 1.94 -3.08 8.24
C LEU A 26 2.53 -2.51 9.54
N VAL A 27 3.32 -1.44 9.43
CA VAL A 27 3.91 -0.80 10.63
C VAL A 27 2.85 -0.02 11.42
N ASN A 28 1.86 0.57 10.76
CA ASN A 28 0.71 1.19 11.40
C ASN A 28 -0.12 0.15 12.17
N LEU A 29 -0.32 -1.06 11.62
CA LEU A 29 -0.97 -2.15 12.33
C LEU A 29 -0.20 -2.53 13.60
N TYR A 30 1.13 -2.58 13.54
CA TYR A 30 1.95 -2.79 14.73
C TYR A 30 1.78 -1.67 15.77
N GLU A 31 1.83 -0.40 15.35
CA GLU A 31 1.65 0.74 16.26
C GLU A 31 0.25 0.74 16.91
N HIS A 32 -0.76 0.33 16.15
CA HIS A 32 -2.13 0.19 16.62
C HIS A 32 -2.30 -1.01 17.57
N SER A 33 -1.74 -2.17 17.20
CA SER A 33 -1.95 -3.46 17.85
C SER A 33 -0.62 -4.23 18.00
N PRO A 34 0.29 -3.79 18.89
CA PRO A 34 1.66 -4.30 18.98
C PRO A 34 1.78 -5.75 19.44
N GLN A 35 0.67 -6.38 19.82
CA GLN A 35 0.61 -7.78 20.26
C GLN A 35 -0.07 -8.70 19.23
N ALA A 36 -0.49 -8.19 18.06
CA ALA A 36 -1.15 -8.99 17.03
C ALA A 36 -0.19 -10.02 16.38
N PHE A 37 1.06 -9.61 16.15
CA PHE A 37 2.10 -10.43 15.52
C PHE A 37 3.38 -10.43 16.36
N PRO A 38 3.39 -11.06 17.55
CA PRO A 38 4.58 -11.16 18.38
C PRO A 38 5.67 -11.99 17.70
N ASP A 39 6.88 -11.97 18.28
CA ASP A 39 8.00 -12.82 17.83
C ASP A 39 7.59 -14.30 17.76
N GLY A 40 7.88 -14.94 16.62
CA GLY A 40 7.56 -16.34 16.33
C GLY A 40 6.10 -16.62 15.96
N SER A 41 5.32 -15.59 15.62
CA SER A 41 3.92 -15.73 15.19
C SER A 41 3.75 -16.03 13.70
N LEU A 42 4.73 -15.68 12.88
CA LEU A 42 4.77 -15.98 11.45
C LEU A 42 5.72 -17.15 11.18
N ASN A 43 5.72 -17.63 9.94
CA ASN A 43 6.63 -18.67 9.46
C ASN A 43 7.66 -18.06 8.50
N ILE A 44 8.46 -17.14 9.02
CA ILE A 44 9.50 -16.42 8.28
C ILE A 44 10.89 -16.77 8.84
N PRO A 45 11.99 -16.58 8.07
CA PRO A 45 13.34 -16.89 8.53
C PRO A 45 13.76 -16.17 9.82
N GLU A 46 13.21 -14.97 10.06
CA GLU A 46 13.52 -14.08 11.16
C GLU A 46 12.81 -14.45 12.47
N SER A 47 11.78 -15.30 12.42
CA SER A 47 11.07 -15.74 13.61
C SER A 47 12.02 -16.28 14.68
N GLN A 48 11.80 -15.87 15.93
CA GLN A 48 12.66 -16.13 17.12
C GLN A 48 13.91 -15.23 17.22
N ASN A 49 13.90 -14.05 16.59
CA ASN A 49 15.00 -13.07 16.71
C ASN A 49 14.77 -12.01 17.81
N GLY A 50 13.62 -12.03 18.50
CA GLY A 50 13.24 -11.06 19.52
C GLY A 50 12.48 -9.82 19.02
N LEU A 51 12.18 -9.72 17.72
CA LEU A 51 11.33 -8.69 17.12
C LEU A 51 9.93 -9.26 16.82
N PRO A 52 8.87 -8.43 16.88
CA PRO A 52 7.57 -8.78 16.33
C PRO A 52 7.69 -9.16 14.84
N ASP A 53 7.26 -10.35 14.45
CA ASP A 53 7.47 -10.87 13.08
C ASP A 53 6.91 -9.97 11.97
N ILE A 54 5.84 -9.19 12.24
CA ILE A 54 5.32 -8.20 11.27
C ILE A 54 6.33 -7.07 11.00
N LEU A 55 7.14 -6.71 11.99
CA LEU A 55 8.23 -5.76 11.82
C LEU A 55 9.38 -6.39 11.04
N ASP A 56 9.69 -7.66 11.24
CA ASP A 56 10.70 -8.33 10.39
C ASP A 56 10.29 -8.31 8.91
N GLU A 57 9.02 -8.62 8.62
CA GLU A 57 8.49 -8.54 7.27
C GLU A 57 8.56 -7.10 6.72
N ALA A 58 8.10 -6.10 7.49
CA ALA A 58 8.18 -4.69 7.06
C ALA A 58 9.63 -4.19 6.90
N ARG A 59 10.59 -4.72 7.68
CA ARG A 59 12.01 -4.41 7.56
C ARG A 59 12.57 -4.86 6.22
N TRP A 60 12.07 -5.96 5.65
CA TRP A 60 12.50 -6.47 4.35
C TRP A 60 12.30 -5.42 3.23
N GLU A 61 11.15 -4.74 3.23
CA GLU A 61 10.87 -3.66 2.27
C GLU A 61 11.57 -2.36 2.65
N MET A 62 11.64 -2.01 3.94
CA MET A 62 12.40 -0.84 4.37
C MET A 62 13.88 -0.91 3.96
N ASP A 63 14.53 -2.07 4.07
CA ASP A 63 15.90 -2.26 3.62
C ASP A 63 16.05 -2.05 2.11
N PHE A 64 15.07 -2.46 1.30
CA PHE A 64 15.03 -2.16 -0.12
C PHE A 64 14.84 -0.66 -0.37
N MET A 65 13.85 -0.02 0.24
CA MET A 65 13.59 1.42 0.02
C MET A 65 14.79 2.28 0.46
N LEU A 66 15.49 1.93 1.53
CA LEU A 66 16.75 2.59 1.92
C LEU A 66 17.85 2.44 0.87
N ARG A 67 17.97 1.27 0.22
CA ARG A 67 18.91 1.06 -0.90
C ARG A 67 18.50 1.84 -2.16
N MET A 68 17.23 2.18 -2.32
CA MET A 68 16.71 2.99 -3.43
C MET A 68 17.04 4.48 -3.28
N GLN A 69 17.53 4.93 -2.12
CA GLN A 69 17.98 6.31 -1.93
C GLN A 69 19.30 6.58 -2.65
N VAL A 70 19.35 7.66 -3.42
CA VAL A 70 20.57 8.14 -4.08
C VAL A 70 21.56 8.59 -2.98
N PRO A 71 22.79 8.04 -2.95
CA PRO A 71 23.75 8.34 -1.90
C PRO A 71 24.11 9.83 -1.79
N ASP A 72 24.42 10.27 -0.57
CA ASP A 72 24.93 11.62 -0.29
C ASP A 72 26.13 11.95 -1.21
N GLY A 73 26.18 13.17 -1.73
CA GLY A 73 27.26 13.65 -2.60
C GLY A 73 27.15 13.23 -4.08
N GLN A 74 26.23 12.33 -4.44
CA GLN A 74 25.89 12.06 -5.84
C GLN A 74 24.93 13.12 -6.41
N PRO A 75 24.84 13.26 -7.74
CA PRO A 75 23.75 14.02 -8.36
C PRO A 75 22.40 13.46 -7.90
N LEU A 76 21.53 14.32 -7.37
CA LEU A 76 20.24 13.95 -6.73
C LEU A 76 20.35 13.23 -5.36
N GLY A 77 21.49 13.33 -4.66
CA GLY A 77 21.65 12.79 -3.30
C GLY A 77 20.46 13.10 -2.38
N GLY A 78 19.99 12.07 -1.68
CA GLY A 78 18.79 12.10 -0.81
C GLY A 78 17.48 11.74 -1.52
N MET A 79 17.37 11.92 -2.84
CA MET A 79 16.18 11.47 -3.61
C MET A 79 16.12 9.94 -3.67
N ALA A 80 14.92 9.36 -3.77
CA ALA A 80 14.73 7.92 -3.97
C ALA A 80 14.35 7.60 -5.42
N HIS A 81 15.00 6.59 -5.98
CA HIS A 81 14.62 5.97 -7.25
C HIS A 81 13.16 5.50 -7.21
N HIS A 82 12.39 5.76 -8.27
CA HIS A 82 10.95 5.50 -8.23
C HIS A 82 10.60 4.00 -8.17
N LYS A 83 11.31 3.21 -8.98
CA LYS A 83 11.07 1.78 -9.16
C LYS A 83 12.28 1.07 -9.77
N LEU A 84 12.29 -0.25 -9.70
CA LEU A 84 13.18 -1.12 -10.45
C LEU A 84 12.37 -2.27 -11.05
N HIS A 85 12.55 -2.51 -12.34
CA HIS A 85 11.88 -3.62 -13.03
C HIS A 85 12.67 -4.06 -14.26
N ASP A 86 12.15 -5.07 -14.95
CA ASP A 86 12.77 -5.65 -16.13
C ASP A 86 12.59 -4.71 -17.33
N LEU A 87 13.43 -4.84 -18.37
CA LEU A 87 13.34 -3.99 -19.55
C LEU A 87 11.97 -4.06 -20.26
N HIS A 88 11.39 -5.26 -20.33
CA HIS A 88 10.12 -5.57 -20.99
C HIS A 88 9.25 -6.45 -20.10
N TRP A 89 7.93 -6.39 -20.28
CA TRP A 89 7.01 -7.31 -19.61
C TRP A 89 7.36 -8.75 -19.98
N SER A 90 7.62 -9.58 -18.98
CA SER A 90 7.72 -11.02 -19.18
C SER A 90 6.34 -11.63 -19.44
N GLY A 91 6.30 -12.83 -20.02
CA GLY A 91 5.06 -13.59 -20.21
C GLY A 91 4.41 -14.01 -18.87
N VAL A 92 3.18 -14.50 -18.95
CA VAL A 92 2.41 -14.97 -17.77
C VAL A 92 1.73 -16.31 -18.11
N PRO A 93 1.94 -17.39 -17.33
CA PRO A 93 2.91 -17.49 -16.23
C PRO A 93 4.36 -17.59 -16.76
N THR A 94 5.33 -17.20 -15.94
CA THR A 94 6.77 -17.38 -16.23
C THR A 94 7.59 -17.36 -14.95
N GLU A 95 8.68 -18.12 -14.92
CA GLU A 95 9.77 -17.89 -13.98
C GLU A 95 10.85 -17.06 -14.68
N LEU A 96 11.43 -16.10 -13.96
CA LEU A 96 12.60 -15.36 -14.42
C LEU A 96 13.89 -16.03 -13.94
N PRO A 97 15.02 -15.83 -14.66
CA PRO A 97 16.31 -16.30 -14.17
C PRO A 97 16.67 -15.62 -12.85
N THR A 98 17.43 -16.32 -12.01
CA THR A 98 17.92 -15.77 -10.75
C THR A 98 19.02 -14.72 -10.92
N GLU A 99 19.57 -14.59 -12.14
CA GLU A 99 20.58 -13.60 -12.50
C GLU A 99 20.25 -12.97 -13.87
N PHE A 100 20.55 -11.69 -14.00
CA PHE A 100 20.36 -10.91 -15.22
C PHE A 100 21.68 -10.33 -15.71
N ASP A 101 21.91 -10.40 -17.02
CA ASP A 101 22.96 -9.63 -17.69
C ASP A 101 22.42 -8.21 -17.96
N ASN A 102 22.79 -7.26 -17.10
CA ASN A 102 22.36 -5.86 -17.21
C ASN A 102 23.15 -5.05 -18.26
N ASP A 103 24.17 -5.65 -18.89
CA ASP A 103 24.84 -5.05 -20.05
C ASP A 103 24.15 -5.43 -21.37
N SER A 104 23.17 -6.34 -21.33
CA SER A 104 22.41 -6.76 -22.50
C SER A 104 21.42 -5.67 -22.97
N PRO A 105 21.35 -5.41 -24.29
CA PRO A 105 20.37 -4.46 -24.82
C PRO A 105 18.93 -5.00 -24.86
N THR A 106 18.72 -6.29 -24.58
CA THR A 106 17.40 -6.96 -24.67
C THR A 106 16.99 -7.65 -23.37
N ASN A 107 17.88 -7.69 -22.38
CA ASN A 107 17.65 -8.33 -21.10
C ASN A 107 18.25 -7.44 -20.00
N GLY A 108 17.70 -7.48 -18.81
CA GLY A 108 18.23 -6.71 -17.68
C GLY A 108 17.15 -6.08 -16.83
N ARG A 109 17.56 -5.68 -15.62
CA ARG A 109 16.73 -4.98 -14.64
C ARG A 109 17.30 -3.60 -14.41
N TYR A 110 16.44 -2.59 -14.55
CA TYR A 110 16.87 -1.20 -14.61
C TYR A 110 16.27 -0.40 -13.46
N LEU A 111 17.13 0.42 -12.87
CA LEU A 111 16.75 1.38 -11.85
C LEU A 111 16.18 2.62 -12.53
N MET A 112 14.92 2.91 -12.25
CA MET A 112 14.24 4.05 -12.86
C MET A 112 14.60 5.37 -12.16
N PRO A 113 14.52 6.52 -12.86
CA PRO A 113 14.91 7.81 -12.27
C PRO A 113 14.23 8.11 -10.94
N PRO A 114 14.90 8.87 -10.04
CA PRO A 114 14.27 9.36 -8.82
C PRO A 114 13.03 10.20 -9.08
N SER A 115 12.13 10.20 -8.10
CA SER A 115 10.93 11.05 -8.14
C SER A 115 10.63 11.64 -6.77
N THR A 116 9.92 12.77 -6.75
CA THR A 116 9.50 13.42 -5.51
C THR A 116 8.57 12.51 -4.69
N THR A 117 7.59 11.86 -5.32
CA THR A 117 6.65 10.94 -4.64
C THR A 117 7.38 9.76 -3.98
N ALA A 118 8.28 9.09 -4.69
CA ALA A 118 9.08 8.00 -4.12
C ALA A 118 9.98 8.47 -2.96
N THR A 119 10.55 9.67 -3.09
CA THR A 119 11.42 10.24 -2.06
C THR A 119 10.62 10.54 -0.78
N LEU A 120 9.40 11.04 -0.92
CA LEU A 120 8.53 11.34 0.22
C LEU A 120 7.89 10.08 0.84
N ASN A 121 7.57 9.06 0.03
CA ASN A 121 7.17 7.74 0.52
C ASN A 121 8.27 7.11 1.37
N LEU A 122 9.53 7.14 0.89
CA LEU A 122 10.68 6.72 1.68
C LEU A 122 10.83 7.59 2.94
N ALA A 123 10.71 8.90 2.84
CA ALA A 123 10.89 9.77 4.00
C ALA A 123 9.85 9.52 5.10
N ALA A 124 8.59 9.32 4.72
CA ALA A 124 7.50 9.03 5.63
C ALA A 124 7.70 7.68 6.35
N THR A 125 7.92 6.61 5.58
CA THR A 125 8.13 5.26 6.12
C THR A 125 9.43 5.14 6.90
N ALA A 126 10.49 5.84 6.50
CA ALA A 126 11.75 5.86 7.25
C ALA A 126 11.63 6.66 8.57
N ALA A 127 10.81 7.72 8.63
CA ALA A 127 10.51 8.37 9.90
C ALA A 127 9.72 7.44 10.84
N GLN A 128 8.71 6.74 10.31
CA GLN A 128 7.98 5.71 11.07
C GLN A 128 8.89 4.57 11.55
N CYS A 129 9.76 4.06 10.68
CA CYS A 129 10.80 3.10 11.02
C CYS A 129 11.65 3.59 12.21
N ALA A 130 12.12 4.84 12.15
CA ALA A 130 13.00 5.39 13.17
C ALA A 130 12.38 5.39 14.58
N ARG A 131 11.08 5.72 14.72
CA ARG A 131 10.43 5.69 16.04
C ARG A 131 10.11 4.27 16.50
N VAL A 132 9.68 3.39 15.60
CA VAL A 132 9.24 2.03 15.95
C VAL A 132 10.44 1.14 16.30
N TRP A 133 11.51 1.18 15.50
CA TRP A 133 12.67 0.29 15.72
C TRP A 133 13.61 0.75 16.81
N LYS A 134 13.50 1.98 17.33
CA LYS A 134 14.43 2.52 18.33
C LYS A 134 14.61 1.63 19.56
N ALA A 135 13.56 0.92 19.96
CA ALA A 135 13.58 0.01 21.11
C ALA A 135 14.20 -1.37 20.79
N PHE A 136 14.29 -1.75 19.52
CA PHE A 136 14.73 -3.08 19.07
C PHE A 136 16.12 -3.05 18.41
N ASP A 137 16.37 -2.05 17.57
CA ASP A 137 17.58 -1.87 16.78
C ASP A 137 17.84 -0.37 16.57
N ALA A 138 18.58 0.23 17.52
CA ALA A 138 18.84 1.67 17.53
C ALA A 138 19.70 2.13 16.34
N GLU A 139 20.62 1.29 15.84
CA GLU A 139 21.45 1.61 14.68
C GLU A 139 20.61 1.67 13.40
N PHE A 140 19.71 0.70 13.22
CA PHE A 140 18.76 0.72 12.11
C PHE A 140 17.80 1.91 12.21
N ALA A 141 17.29 2.22 13.40
CA ALA A 141 16.45 3.39 13.64
C ALA A 141 17.14 4.71 13.29
N ASP A 142 18.41 4.89 13.69
CA ASP A 142 19.21 6.07 13.36
C ASP A 142 19.46 6.18 11.84
N ARG A 143 19.69 5.04 11.17
CA ARG A 143 19.82 4.98 9.71
C ARG A 143 18.53 5.40 9.01
N CYS A 144 17.40 4.89 9.49
CA CYS A 144 16.07 5.27 9.02
C CYS A 144 15.83 6.78 9.20
N LEU A 145 16.11 7.35 10.38
CA LEU A 145 15.92 8.78 10.63
C LEU A 145 16.78 9.65 9.70
N LYS A 146 18.05 9.29 9.52
CA LYS A 146 18.95 10.01 8.61
C LYS A 146 18.43 9.98 7.16
N ALA A 147 17.95 8.82 6.71
CA ALA A 147 17.37 8.69 5.38
C ALA A 147 16.11 9.55 5.22
N ALA A 148 15.26 9.59 6.26
CA ALA A 148 14.03 10.39 6.27
C ALA A 148 14.31 11.90 6.14
N GLU A 149 15.20 12.43 6.97
CA GLU A 149 15.54 13.87 6.95
C GLU A 149 16.27 14.27 5.65
N SER A 150 17.16 13.41 5.14
CA SER A 150 17.83 13.64 3.85
C SER A 150 16.85 13.61 2.68
N GLY A 151 15.92 12.66 2.69
CA GLY A 151 14.85 12.55 1.68
C GLY A 151 13.93 13.76 1.67
N TRP A 152 13.51 14.22 2.85
CA TRP A 152 12.71 15.43 3.01
C TRP A 152 13.37 16.67 2.41
N GLU A 153 14.64 16.92 2.76
CA GLU A 153 15.37 18.09 2.23
C GLU A 153 15.62 17.97 0.72
N ALA A 154 15.92 16.76 0.22
CA ALA A 154 16.09 16.52 -1.20
C ALA A 154 14.80 16.75 -2.00
N ALA A 155 13.65 16.31 -1.47
CA ALA A 155 12.33 16.50 -2.06
C ALA A 155 11.92 17.98 -2.05
N LYS A 156 12.12 18.71 -0.95
CA LYS A 156 11.89 20.17 -0.89
C LYS A 156 12.70 20.95 -1.92
N ALA A 157 13.93 20.52 -2.19
CA ALA A 157 14.76 21.13 -3.22
C ALA A 157 14.29 20.78 -4.66
N ARG A 158 13.47 19.74 -4.83
CA ARG A 158 13.02 19.20 -6.12
C ARG A 158 11.53 18.78 -6.06
N PRO A 159 10.61 19.71 -5.76
CA PRO A 159 9.22 19.35 -5.50
C PRO A 159 8.45 18.93 -6.76
N SER A 160 8.99 19.20 -7.95
CA SER A 160 8.34 18.93 -9.24
C SER A 160 9.06 17.86 -10.06
N MET A 161 9.84 16.99 -9.44
CA MET A 161 10.46 15.83 -10.10
C MET A 161 9.46 14.67 -10.14
N LEU A 162 8.35 14.92 -10.85
CA LEU A 162 7.23 14.01 -10.97
C LEU A 162 7.62 12.81 -11.85
N TYR A 163 7.06 11.65 -11.52
CA TYR A 163 7.19 10.45 -12.33
C TYR A 163 5.94 10.31 -13.21
N GLY A 164 6.13 9.91 -14.46
CA GLY A 164 5.05 9.73 -15.43
C GLY A 164 5.41 8.66 -16.44
N ARG A 165 4.94 8.79 -17.68
CA ARG A 165 5.27 7.88 -18.79
C ARG A 165 6.74 8.02 -19.20
N ILE A 166 7.63 7.38 -18.45
CA ILE A 166 9.03 7.19 -18.82
C ILE A 166 9.12 5.89 -19.64
N PRO A 167 9.90 5.85 -20.73
CA PRO A 167 10.07 4.62 -21.52
C PRO A 167 10.57 3.47 -20.64
N GLY A 168 9.82 2.37 -20.64
CA GLY A 168 10.11 1.14 -19.92
C GLY A 168 8.91 0.23 -19.99
N GLU A 169 8.94 -0.76 -20.87
CA GLU A 169 7.79 -1.62 -21.14
C GLU A 169 7.61 -2.73 -20.09
N GLY A 170 8.41 -2.78 -19.02
CA GLY A 170 8.42 -3.92 -18.09
C GLY A 170 7.91 -3.66 -16.68
N GLY A 171 7.19 -2.56 -16.45
CA GLY A 171 6.65 -2.26 -15.13
C GLY A 171 5.62 -1.13 -15.14
N GLY A 172 4.69 -1.15 -14.18
CA GLY A 172 3.67 -0.12 -14.01
C GLY A 172 4.27 1.26 -13.75
N ASP A 173 3.59 2.33 -14.19
CA ASP A 173 4.15 3.69 -14.07
C ASP A 173 4.12 4.23 -12.65
N TYR A 174 3.09 3.91 -11.86
CA TYR A 174 2.81 4.53 -10.55
C TYR A 174 2.99 6.06 -10.55
N GLY A 175 2.57 6.68 -11.66
CA GLY A 175 2.69 8.11 -11.87
C GLY A 175 1.66 8.88 -11.06
N ASP A 176 2.10 9.99 -10.48
CA ASP A 176 1.25 10.96 -9.81
C ASP A 176 1.74 12.38 -10.13
N SER A 177 0.78 13.30 -10.18
CA SER A 177 0.99 14.71 -10.52
C SER A 177 0.81 15.67 -9.34
N ASN A 178 0.41 15.17 -8.17
CA ASN A 178 0.17 15.95 -6.98
C ASN A 178 0.96 15.40 -5.79
N VAL A 179 2.10 16.02 -5.49
CA VAL A 179 2.97 15.58 -4.39
C VAL A 179 2.62 16.17 -3.02
N LEU A 180 1.58 17.01 -2.94
CA LEU A 180 1.32 17.79 -1.72
C LEU A 180 0.85 16.89 -0.57
N ASP A 181 0.14 15.83 -0.88
CA ASP A 181 -0.28 14.84 0.09
C ASP A 181 0.88 13.98 0.58
N GLU A 182 1.84 13.58 -0.27
CA GLU A 182 3.06 12.91 0.20
C GLU A 182 3.92 13.83 1.06
N PHE A 183 4.00 15.12 0.72
CA PHE A 183 4.70 16.09 1.56
C PHE A 183 4.01 16.20 2.93
N TYR A 184 2.68 16.25 2.96
CA TYR A 184 1.93 16.27 4.22
C TYR A 184 2.15 14.99 5.03
N TRP A 185 2.10 13.83 4.40
CA TRP A 185 2.34 12.55 5.06
C TRP A 185 3.76 12.45 5.61
N ALA A 186 4.79 12.73 4.81
CA ALA A 186 6.17 12.71 5.27
C ALA A 186 6.42 13.70 6.42
N ALA A 187 5.85 14.92 6.34
CA ALA A 187 5.94 15.89 7.41
C ALA A 187 5.25 15.41 8.70
N ALA A 188 4.10 14.74 8.60
CA ALA A 188 3.41 14.16 9.74
C ALA A 188 4.28 13.10 10.43
N GLU A 189 4.83 12.14 9.68
CA GLU A 189 5.67 11.08 10.24
C GLU A 189 6.97 11.63 10.85
N LEU A 190 7.61 12.61 10.19
CA LEU A 190 8.79 13.30 10.71
C LEU A 190 8.48 14.12 11.97
N PHE A 191 7.35 14.80 12.01
CA PHE A 191 6.91 15.55 13.17
C PHE A 191 6.67 14.63 14.37
N ILE A 192 5.91 13.53 14.19
CA ILE A 192 5.66 12.54 15.25
C ILE A 192 6.97 11.98 15.80
N THR A 193 7.92 11.68 14.90
CA THR A 193 9.19 11.03 15.24
C THR A 193 10.18 11.97 15.92
N THR A 194 10.25 13.23 15.51
CA THR A 194 11.32 14.16 15.91
C THR A 194 10.85 15.30 16.81
N GLY A 195 9.57 15.66 16.76
CA GLY A 195 9.01 16.83 17.42
C GLY A 195 9.52 18.18 16.89
N LYS A 196 10.23 18.22 15.75
CA LYS A 196 10.77 19.49 15.20
C LYS A 196 9.66 20.40 14.69
N GLU A 197 9.80 21.69 15.00
CA GLU A 197 8.84 22.75 14.67
C GLU A 197 8.64 22.91 13.15
N GLU A 198 9.68 22.69 12.33
CA GLU A 198 9.58 22.82 10.88
C GLU A 198 8.57 21.85 10.24
N TYR A 199 8.51 20.62 10.75
CA TYR A 199 7.57 19.61 10.27
C TYR A 199 6.17 19.88 10.81
N GLN A 200 6.08 20.29 12.08
CA GLN A 200 4.81 20.71 12.68
C GLN A 200 4.17 21.86 11.87
N GLN A 201 4.96 22.89 11.56
CA GLN A 201 4.50 24.05 10.81
C GLN A 201 3.99 23.62 9.42
N PHE A 202 4.75 22.78 8.71
CA PHE A 202 4.35 22.25 7.41
C PHE A 202 3.03 21.48 7.49
N VAL A 203 2.89 20.60 8.47
CA VAL A 203 1.64 19.87 8.75
C VAL A 203 0.50 20.87 8.97
N THR A 204 0.64 21.81 9.90
CA THR A 204 -0.47 22.71 10.28
C THR A 204 -0.87 23.70 9.19
N ASP A 205 0.06 24.06 8.29
CA ASP A 205 -0.21 24.94 7.16
C ASP A 205 -0.87 24.21 5.98
N SER A 206 -0.73 22.89 5.91
CA SER A 206 -1.26 22.07 4.83
C SER A 206 -2.79 22.11 4.77
N PRO A 207 -3.41 22.15 3.57
CA PRO A 207 -4.85 21.97 3.44
C PRO A 207 -5.33 20.61 3.97
N TYR A 208 -4.50 19.57 3.88
CA TYR A 208 -4.83 18.22 4.36
C TYR A 208 -4.91 18.11 5.88
N PHE A 209 -4.32 19.04 6.63
CA PHE A 209 -4.48 19.11 8.08
C PHE A 209 -5.85 19.63 8.50
N LYS A 210 -6.47 20.46 7.66
CA LYS A 210 -7.76 21.11 7.96
C LYS A 210 -8.93 20.16 7.71
N THR A 211 -8.78 19.29 6.71
CA THR A 211 -9.83 18.37 6.26
C THR A 211 -9.21 17.02 5.97
N PHE A 212 -9.62 16.01 6.75
CA PHE A 212 -9.35 14.62 6.44
C PHE A 212 -9.90 14.28 5.04
N PRO A 213 -9.14 13.59 4.17
CA PRO A 213 -9.62 13.22 2.85
C PRO A 213 -10.96 12.51 2.89
N ASN A 214 -11.91 12.98 2.07
CA ASN A 214 -13.21 12.36 1.91
C ASN A 214 -13.43 12.04 0.42
N GLY A 215 -14.15 10.96 0.12
CA GLY A 215 -14.30 10.45 -1.23
C GLY A 215 -14.64 8.98 -1.26
N VAL A 216 -14.41 8.35 -2.42
CA VAL A 216 -14.61 6.89 -2.59
C VAL A 216 -13.73 6.10 -1.63
N SER A 217 -12.47 6.51 -1.49
CA SER A 217 -11.51 6.03 -0.50
C SER A 217 -10.66 7.21 -0.03
N PRO A 218 -10.22 7.25 1.24
CA PRO A 218 -9.42 8.35 1.76
C PRO A 218 -7.93 8.14 1.51
N MET A 219 -7.51 6.91 1.17
CA MET A 219 -6.13 6.54 0.94
C MET A 219 -5.96 5.58 -0.25
N GLY A 220 -4.80 5.70 -0.89
CA GLY A 220 -4.30 4.83 -1.94
C GLY A 220 -2.84 5.16 -2.24
N TRP A 221 -2.21 4.39 -3.12
CA TRP A 221 -0.83 4.68 -3.53
C TRP A 221 -0.61 6.08 -4.14
N PRO A 222 -1.60 6.76 -4.80
CA PRO A 222 -1.45 8.14 -5.26
C PRO A 222 -2.09 9.18 -4.33
N ASP A 223 -2.75 8.76 -3.27
CA ASP A 223 -3.52 9.63 -2.37
C ASP A 223 -3.13 9.30 -0.92
N THR A 224 -2.10 9.96 -0.42
CA THR A 224 -1.41 9.55 0.82
C THR A 224 -1.72 10.42 2.04
N ALA A 225 -2.51 11.49 1.88
CA ALA A 225 -2.79 12.44 2.95
C ALA A 225 -3.48 11.81 4.17
N ALA A 226 -4.34 10.81 3.96
CA ALA A 226 -5.01 10.14 5.08
C ALA A 226 -4.02 9.34 5.94
N LEU A 227 -2.90 8.85 5.39
CA LEU A 227 -1.87 8.12 6.13
C LEU A 227 -1.28 9.01 7.23
N GLY A 228 -0.85 10.21 6.87
CA GLY A 228 -0.34 11.20 7.83
C GLY A 228 -1.38 11.62 8.87
N SER A 229 -2.64 11.81 8.45
CA SER A 229 -3.73 12.18 9.36
C SER A 229 -4.07 11.07 10.35
N ILE A 230 -4.04 9.81 9.91
CA ILE A 230 -4.23 8.64 10.78
C ILE A 230 -3.11 8.58 11.81
N SER A 231 -1.84 8.68 11.40
CA SER A 231 -0.71 8.67 12.34
C SER A 231 -0.80 9.80 13.37
N LEU A 232 -1.19 11.02 12.97
CA LEU A 232 -1.39 12.14 13.89
C LEU A 232 -2.55 11.91 14.89
N ALA A 233 -3.55 11.11 14.51
CA ALA A 233 -4.71 10.79 15.34
C ALA A 233 -4.48 9.59 16.28
N THR A 234 -3.59 8.66 15.91
CA THR A 234 -3.40 7.39 16.64
C THR A 234 -2.10 7.33 17.43
N VAL A 235 -1.04 8.02 17.00
CA VAL A 235 0.28 7.99 17.65
C VAL A 235 0.46 9.22 18.55
N PRO A 236 0.92 9.07 19.80
CA PRO A 236 1.20 10.21 20.68
C PRO A 236 2.15 11.23 20.04
N ASN A 237 1.76 12.51 20.06
CA ASN A 237 2.53 13.61 19.48
C ASN A 237 2.22 14.94 20.18
N HIS A 238 2.88 16.03 19.78
CA HIS A 238 2.79 17.35 20.43
C HIS A 238 1.77 18.31 19.79
N LEU A 239 0.84 17.84 18.96
CA LEU A 239 -0.28 18.68 18.53
C LEU A 239 -1.17 19.07 19.72
N PRO A 240 -1.87 20.21 19.65
CA PRO A 240 -2.94 20.52 20.59
C PRO A 240 -4.00 19.41 20.60
N GLU A 241 -4.47 19.03 21.78
CA GLU A 241 -5.53 18.00 21.93
C GLU A 241 -6.80 18.34 21.12
N THR A 242 -7.08 19.63 20.95
CA THR A 242 -8.20 20.12 20.11
C THR A 242 -8.03 19.75 18.65
N ASP A 243 -6.80 19.72 18.13
CA ASP A 243 -6.52 19.30 16.76
C ASP A 243 -6.59 17.78 16.61
N ILE A 244 -6.04 17.02 17.56
CA ILE A 244 -6.13 15.56 17.57
C ILE A 244 -7.61 15.12 17.62
N THR A 245 -8.40 15.72 18.52
CA THR A 245 -9.84 15.47 18.62
C THR A 245 -10.58 15.81 17.33
N ARG A 246 -10.23 16.92 16.66
CA ARG A 246 -10.82 17.31 15.38
C ARG A 246 -10.49 16.31 14.27
N ILE A 247 -9.25 15.84 14.16
CA ILE A 247 -8.86 14.84 13.16
C ILE A 247 -9.63 13.53 13.41
N ARG A 248 -9.69 13.05 14.66
CA ARG A 248 -10.49 11.86 15.02
C ARG A 248 -11.96 12.03 14.65
N GLN A 249 -12.55 13.19 14.95
CA GLN A 249 -13.94 13.47 14.59
C GLN A 249 -14.17 13.44 13.07
N GLN A 250 -13.23 13.95 12.26
CA GLN A 250 -13.34 13.88 10.80
C GLN A 250 -13.21 12.45 10.27
N ILE A 251 -12.38 11.60 10.87
CA ILE A 251 -12.31 10.16 10.56
C ILE A 251 -13.67 9.50 10.85
N VAL A 252 -14.27 9.81 12.00
CA VAL A 252 -15.61 9.31 12.39
C VAL A 252 -16.70 9.78 11.41
N GLU A 253 -16.66 11.03 10.96
CA GLU A 253 -17.58 11.57 9.96
C GLU A 253 -17.42 10.88 8.59
N THR A 254 -16.19 10.59 8.17
CA THR A 254 -15.94 9.81 6.95
C THR A 254 -16.46 8.38 7.08
N ALA A 255 -16.28 7.75 8.26
CA ALA A 255 -16.81 6.42 8.56
C ALA A 255 -18.35 6.40 8.52
N ASP A 256 -19.02 7.43 9.04
CA ASP A 256 -20.48 7.58 8.92
C ASP A 256 -20.92 7.64 7.45
N GLY A 257 -20.16 8.33 6.60
CA GLY A 257 -20.37 8.35 5.16
C GLY A 257 -20.29 6.95 4.52
N TYR A 258 -19.38 6.09 4.97
CA TYR A 258 -19.30 4.71 4.49
C TYR A 258 -20.49 3.87 4.97
N LEU A 259 -20.94 4.02 6.21
CA LEU A 259 -22.16 3.35 6.70
C LEU A 259 -23.40 3.76 5.88
N ASP A 260 -23.51 5.05 5.51
CA ASP A 260 -24.57 5.55 4.63
C ASP A 260 -24.53 4.92 3.23
N VAL A 261 -23.35 4.55 2.73
CA VAL A 261 -23.19 3.81 1.47
C VAL A 261 -23.57 2.35 1.64
N ILE A 262 -23.10 1.69 2.72
CA ILE A 262 -23.44 0.30 3.05
C ILE A 262 -24.97 0.09 3.08
N GLU A 263 -25.72 1.04 3.65
CA GLU A 263 -27.19 0.96 3.73
C GLU A 263 -27.90 1.14 2.37
N LYS A 264 -27.22 1.69 1.37
CA LYS A 264 -27.77 1.90 0.01
C LYS A 264 -27.33 0.82 -0.98
N GLU A 265 -26.22 0.13 -0.70
CA GLU A 265 -25.67 -0.91 -1.56
C GLU A 265 -26.27 -2.29 -1.24
N GLY A 266 -26.74 -2.99 -2.28
CA GLY A 266 -27.41 -4.30 -2.10
C GLY A 266 -26.50 -5.38 -1.52
N TYR A 267 -25.18 -5.28 -1.74
CA TYR A 267 -24.15 -6.16 -1.17
C TYR A 267 -23.43 -5.54 0.02
N ARG A 268 -23.94 -4.43 0.58
CA ARG A 268 -23.45 -3.80 1.81
C ARG A 268 -21.95 -3.45 1.78
N VAL A 269 -21.41 -3.15 0.60
CA VAL A 269 -20.01 -2.75 0.40
C VAL A 269 -19.85 -1.26 0.77
N PRO A 270 -18.77 -0.84 1.47
CA PRO A 270 -18.54 0.56 1.89
C PRO A 270 -18.03 1.43 0.73
N MET A 271 -18.55 1.26 -0.47
CA MET A 271 -18.05 1.90 -1.68
C MET A 271 -19.18 2.09 -2.70
N PRO A 272 -19.35 3.29 -3.29
CA PRO A 272 -20.35 3.51 -4.32
C PRO A 272 -19.94 2.84 -5.65
N ALA A 273 -20.88 2.73 -6.58
CA ALA A 273 -20.63 2.16 -7.92
C ALA A 273 -19.45 2.81 -8.69
N SER A 274 -19.11 4.07 -8.42
CA SER A 274 -17.96 4.75 -9.03
C SER A 274 -16.61 4.27 -8.49
N GLY A 275 -16.58 3.52 -7.39
CA GLY A 275 -15.37 2.98 -6.80
C GLY A 275 -14.91 1.64 -7.37
N TYR A 276 -15.69 1.02 -8.26
CA TYR A 276 -15.22 -0.12 -9.03
C TYR A 276 -14.16 0.32 -10.04
N VAL A 277 -12.93 0.48 -9.59
CA VAL A 277 -11.72 0.78 -10.37
C VAL A 277 -10.75 -0.40 -10.30
N TRP A 278 -9.60 -0.31 -10.97
CA TRP A 278 -8.53 -1.31 -10.81
C TRP A 278 -8.09 -1.35 -9.35
N GLY A 279 -8.19 -2.52 -8.72
CA GLY A 279 -7.87 -2.69 -7.31
C GLY A 279 -9.00 -2.23 -6.36
N SER A 280 -10.26 -2.25 -6.81
CA SER A 280 -11.41 -1.82 -5.99
C SER A 280 -11.53 -2.51 -4.64
N ASN A 281 -11.09 -3.76 -4.51
CA ASN A 281 -11.04 -4.44 -3.21
C ASN A 281 -10.11 -3.75 -2.20
N SER A 282 -9.03 -3.11 -2.65
CA SER A 282 -8.18 -2.30 -1.77
C SER A 282 -8.88 -1.06 -1.24
N LEU A 283 -9.79 -0.46 -2.02
CA LEU A 283 -10.60 0.67 -1.55
C LEU A 283 -11.56 0.21 -0.44
N VAL A 284 -12.16 -0.97 -0.60
CA VAL A 284 -13.02 -1.57 0.44
C VAL A 284 -12.24 -1.78 1.74
N LEU A 285 -11.03 -2.34 1.66
CA LEU A 285 -10.20 -2.60 2.84
C LEU A 285 -9.67 -1.31 3.48
N ASN A 286 -9.27 -0.32 2.68
CA ASN A 286 -8.86 0.99 3.18
C ASN A 286 -10.02 1.74 3.86
N ASN A 287 -11.25 1.63 3.33
CA ASN A 287 -12.45 2.18 3.97
C ASN A 287 -12.76 1.45 5.28
N ALA A 288 -12.50 0.13 5.32
CA ALA A 288 -12.66 -0.67 6.52
C ALA A 288 -11.66 -0.30 7.63
N ILE A 289 -10.42 0.14 7.29
CA ILE A 289 -9.48 0.72 8.27
C ILE A 289 -10.10 1.97 8.92
N VAL A 290 -10.73 2.85 8.13
CA VAL A 290 -11.39 4.06 8.66
C VAL A 290 -12.58 3.73 9.55
N LEU A 291 -13.38 2.72 9.18
CA LEU A 291 -14.46 2.19 10.03
C LEU A 291 -13.90 1.62 11.34
N ALA A 292 -12.82 0.84 11.30
CA ALA A 292 -12.18 0.29 12.50
C ALA A 292 -11.69 1.40 13.44
N LEU A 293 -10.96 2.39 12.92
CA LEU A 293 -10.49 3.54 13.70
C LEU A 293 -11.65 4.34 14.32
N ALA A 294 -12.76 4.52 13.59
CA ALA A 294 -13.96 5.15 14.14
C ALA A 294 -14.57 4.32 15.29
N SER A 295 -14.54 2.98 15.17
CA SER A 295 -14.90 2.07 16.27
C SER A 295 -13.98 2.28 17.48
N ASP A 296 -12.68 2.42 17.30
CA ASP A 296 -11.72 2.62 18.39
C ASP A 296 -11.93 3.97 19.11
N PHE A 297 -12.20 5.03 18.34
CA PHE A 297 -12.39 6.38 18.91
C PHE A 297 -13.73 6.56 19.62
N THR A 298 -14.77 5.86 19.20
CA THR A 298 -16.15 6.07 19.69
C THR A 298 -16.68 4.93 20.56
N ASN A 299 -16.12 3.73 20.40
CA ASN A 299 -16.65 2.48 20.93
C ASN A 299 -18.11 2.19 20.50
N ASP A 300 -18.55 2.77 19.37
CA ASP A 300 -19.87 2.52 18.79
C ASP A 300 -19.83 1.28 17.87
N THR A 301 -20.69 0.30 18.16
CA THR A 301 -20.72 -0.98 17.47
C THR A 301 -21.11 -0.87 16.00
N LYS A 302 -21.78 0.21 15.58
CA LYS A 302 -22.18 0.39 14.17
C LYS A 302 -20.97 0.40 13.22
N TYR A 303 -19.82 0.90 13.67
CA TYR A 303 -18.61 0.94 12.86
C TYR A 303 -18.00 -0.45 12.71
N ARG A 304 -18.01 -1.24 13.78
CA ARG A 304 -17.62 -2.66 13.74
C ARG A 304 -18.53 -3.46 12.79
N ASP A 305 -19.83 -3.20 12.78
CA ASP A 305 -20.77 -3.83 11.83
C ASP A 305 -20.42 -3.47 10.38
N GLY A 306 -19.95 -2.24 10.13
CA GLY A 306 -19.41 -1.82 8.84
C GLY A 306 -18.13 -2.57 8.43
N VAL A 307 -17.20 -2.80 9.37
CA VAL A 307 -16.00 -3.61 9.14
C VAL A 307 -16.39 -5.04 8.75
N ILE A 308 -17.33 -5.65 9.48
CA ILE A 308 -17.84 -7.00 9.17
C ILE A 308 -18.45 -7.04 7.77
N ALA A 309 -19.30 -6.07 7.42
CA ALA A 309 -19.89 -6.01 6.07
C ALA A 309 -18.83 -5.88 4.95
N SER A 310 -17.74 -5.16 5.23
CA SER A 310 -16.61 -5.04 4.32
C SER A 310 -15.92 -6.38 4.09
N MET A 311 -15.64 -7.14 5.16
CA MET A 311 -15.05 -8.46 5.07
C MET A 311 -15.99 -9.50 4.48
N ASP A 312 -17.28 -9.44 4.79
CA ASP A 312 -18.31 -10.29 4.17
C ASP A 312 -18.33 -10.10 2.65
N TYR A 313 -18.22 -8.85 2.16
CA TYR A 313 -18.10 -8.57 0.74
C TYR A 313 -16.83 -9.18 0.13
N ILE A 314 -15.67 -9.02 0.78
CA ILE A 314 -14.39 -9.57 0.30
C ILE A 314 -14.42 -11.10 0.22
N LEU A 315 -15.11 -11.75 1.16
CA LEU A 315 -15.15 -13.21 1.31
C LEU A 315 -16.33 -13.91 0.62
N GLY A 316 -17.17 -13.18 -0.13
CA GLY A 316 -18.16 -13.80 -1.02
C GLY A 316 -19.56 -13.18 -1.04
N THR A 317 -19.88 -12.24 -0.16
CA THR A 317 -21.15 -11.50 -0.16
C THR A 317 -21.12 -10.40 -1.21
N ASN A 318 -20.99 -10.78 -2.47
CA ASN A 318 -20.83 -9.87 -3.60
C ASN A 318 -21.53 -10.38 -4.86
N ALA A 319 -21.57 -9.54 -5.90
CA ALA A 319 -22.35 -9.78 -7.12
C ALA A 319 -21.84 -10.93 -8.00
N VAL A 320 -20.69 -11.50 -7.67
CA VAL A 320 -20.07 -12.63 -8.38
C VAL A 320 -19.96 -13.89 -7.52
N ASN A 321 -20.42 -13.86 -6.26
CA ASN A 321 -20.36 -14.97 -5.31
C ASN A 321 -18.96 -15.58 -5.20
N GLN A 322 -17.96 -14.70 -5.09
CA GLN A 322 -16.54 -15.03 -5.14
C GLN A 322 -15.86 -14.53 -3.86
N SER A 323 -15.16 -15.41 -3.14
CA SER A 323 -14.12 -14.92 -2.24
C SER A 323 -12.94 -14.46 -3.08
N PHE A 324 -12.59 -13.18 -2.94
CA PHE A 324 -11.44 -12.61 -3.63
C PHE A 324 -10.11 -13.01 -2.99
N VAL A 325 -10.15 -13.73 -1.87
CA VAL A 325 -8.97 -14.23 -1.15
C VAL A 325 -8.75 -15.70 -1.48
N SER A 326 -7.54 -16.05 -1.91
CA SER A 326 -7.17 -17.44 -2.21
C SER A 326 -7.29 -18.33 -0.96
N ASP A 327 -7.86 -19.52 -1.14
CA ASP A 327 -8.04 -20.57 -0.12
C ASP A 327 -8.93 -20.23 1.10
N TYR A 328 -9.64 -19.09 1.08
CA TYR A 328 -10.63 -18.73 2.10
C TYR A 328 -12.04 -18.68 1.51
N GLY A 329 -12.91 -19.62 1.91
CA GLY A 329 -14.30 -19.72 1.43
C GLY A 329 -14.55 -20.95 0.56
N THR A 330 -15.73 -21.05 -0.06
CA THR A 330 -16.11 -22.21 -0.89
C THR A 330 -15.89 -21.99 -2.40
N THR A 331 -15.74 -20.73 -2.81
CA THR A 331 -15.44 -20.32 -4.18
C THR A 331 -14.41 -19.21 -4.08
N THR A 332 -13.14 -19.56 -4.26
CA THR A 332 -11.98 -18.71 -3.95
C THR A 332 -11.23 -18.34 -5.22
N MET A 333 -10.42 -17.28 -5.18
CA MET A 333 -9.52 -16.95 -6.28
C MET A 333 -8.54 -18.11 -6.50
N GLN A 334 -8.42 -18.59 -7.74
CA GLN A 334 -7.63 -19.76 -8.12
C GLN A 334 -6.61 -19.44 -9.22
N HIS A 335 -6.86 -18.43 -10.05
CA HIS A 335 -6.05 -18.13 -11.24
C HIS A 335 -5.66 -16.64 -11.29
N PRO A 336 -4.98 -16.10 -10.26
CA PRO A 336 -4.56 -14.70 -10.28
C PRO A 336 -3.66 -14.42 -11.47
N HIS A 337 -3.69 -13.18 -11.97
CA HIS A 337 -2.65 -12.67 -12.86
C HIS A 337 -1.34 -12.53 -12.06
N HIS A 338 -0.58 -13.63 -12.00
CA HIS A 338 0.69 -13.69 -11.30
C HIS A 338 1.65 -14.62 -12.04
N ARG A 339 2.90 -14.19 -12.22
CA ARG A 339 3.90 -14.91 -13.02
C ARG A 339 4.23 -16.30 -12.49
N PHE A 340 4.36 -16.45 -11.17
CA PHE A 340 4.64 -17.75 -10.54
C PHE A 340 3.38 -18.54 -10.14
N TRP A 341 2.41 -17.91 -9.45
CA TRP A 341 1.17 -18.52 -8.97
C TRP A 341 0.07 -18.71 -10.03
N GLY A 342 0.45 -19.12 -11.24
CA GLY A 342 -0.48 -19.26 -12.36
C GLY A 342 -1.46 -20.44 -12.26
N ASN A 343 -1.33 -21.30 -11.24
CA ASN A 343 -2.12 -22.52 -11.04
C ASN A 343 -2.13 -23.44 -12.28
N GLN A 344 -0.93 -23.68 -12.82
CA GLN A 344 -0.67 -24.59 -13.93
C GLN A 344 0.37 -25.63 -13.50
N PRO A 345 0.02 -26.57 -12.58
CA PRO A 345 1.01 -27.46 -11.96
C PRO A 345 1.71 -28.39 -12.95
N GLY A 346 1.05 -28.74 -14.08
CA GLY A 346 1.67 -29.50 -15.16
C GLY A 346 2.81 -28.77 -15.89
N GLN A 347 2.94 -27.46 -15.68
CA GLN A 347 4.01 -26.60 -16.21
C GLN A 347 4.95 -26.08 -15.11
N GLY A 348 4.80 -26.55 -13.87
CA GLY A 348 5.63 -26.12 -12.73
C GLY A 348 5.09 -24.91 -11.95
N PHE A 349 3.96 -24.32 -12.35
CA PHE A 349 3.39 -23.15 -11.69
C PHE A 349 2.35 -23.55 -10.63
N PRO A 350 2.61 -23.32 -9.33
CA PRO A 350 1.69 -23.69 -8.25
C PRO A 350 0.43 -22.82 -8.23
N PRO A 351 -0.63 -23.24 -7.48
CA PRO A 351 -1.72 -22.34 -7.11
C PRO A 351 -1.22 -21.18 -6.24
N PRO A 352 -1.99 -20.08 -6.12
CA PRO A 352 -1.66 -19.02 -5.16
C PRO A 352 -1.63 -19.54 -3.72
N PRO A 353 -0.72 -19.01 -2.87
CA PRO A 353 -0.74 -19.32 -1.45
C PRO A 353 -2.05 -18.82 -0.81
N PRO A 354 -2.50 -19.42 0.31
CA PRO A 354 -3.66 -18.91 1.06
C PRO A 354 -3.46 -17.46 1.47
N GLY A 355 -4.52 -16.64 1.38
CA GLY A 355 -4.50 -15.26 1.87
C GLY A 355 -4.06 -14.19 0.86
N ALA A 356 -3.75 -14.54 -0.39
CA ALA A 356 -3.53 -13.57 -1.46
C ALA A 356 -4.87 -13.00 -1.95
N ILE A 357 -4.95 -11.68 -2.18
CA ILE A 357 -6.21 -11.03 -2.58
C ILE A 357 -6.18 -10.47 -4.00
N ALA A 358 -7.25 -10.75 -4.76
CA ALA A 358 -7.47 -10.17 -6.07
C ALA A 358 -7.78 -8.66 -5.99
N GLY A 359 -7.37 -7.91 -7.02
CA GLY A 359 -7.78 -6.51 -7.18
C GLY A 359 -9.30 -6.29 -7.21
N GLY A 360 -10.06 -7.25 -7.75
CA GLY A 360 -11.52 -7.25 -7.71
C GLY A 360 -12.20 -6.60 -8.91
N PRO A 361 -13.53 -6.37 -8.85
CA PRO A 361 -14.27 -5.87 -10.00
C PRO A 361 -13.81 -4.49 -10.46
N ASN A 362 -13.62 -4.32 -11.77
CA ASN A 362 -13.18 -3.07 -12.38
C ASN A 362 -14.21 -2.57 -13.39
N GLY A 363 -14.71 -1.36 -13.18
CA GLY A 363 -15.67 -0.68 -14.02
C GLY A 363 -15.14 -0.34 -15.41
N ALA A 364 -13.83 -0.29 -15.61
CA ALA A 364 -13.19 -0.11 -16.92
C ALA A 364 -12.02 -1.10 -17.07
N PRO A 365 -12.30 -2.40 -17.33
CA PRO A 365 -11.25 -3.39 -17.51
C PRO A 365 -10.30 -2.96 -18.64
N ALA A 366 -9.00 -3.10 -18.40
CA ALA A 366 -7.94 -2.69 -19.32
C ALA A 366 -7.35 -3.88 -20.10
N ASP A 367 -7.74 -5.11 -19.75
CA ASP A 367 -7.26 -6.33 -20.39
C ASP A 367 -8.31 -6.99 -21.29
N ASP A 368 -7.83 -7.58 -22.37
CA ASP A 368 -8.60 -8.26 -23.41
C ASP A 368 -9.47 -9.40 -22.86
N THR A 369 -9.02 -10.07 -21.80
CA THR A 369 -9.69 -11.20 -21.17
C THR A 369 -10.97 -10.75 -20.48
N ALA A 370 -10.89 -9.78 -19.58
CA ALA A 370 -12.02 -9.21 -18.87
C ALA A 370 -12.95 -8.40 -19.79
N ILE A 371 -12.41 -7.64 -20.75
CA ILE A 371 -13.23 -6.89 -21.72
C ILE A 371 -14.18 -7.85 -22.43
N ARG A 372 -13.68 -8.99 -22.92
CA ARG A 372 -14.51 -9.99 -23.62
C ARG A 372 -15.44 -10.75 -22.70
N ALA A 373 -14.98 -11.12 -21.50
CA ALA A 373 -15.74 -12.00 -20.63
C ALA A 373 -16.82 -11.29 -19.82
N VAL A 374 -16.52 -10.08 -19.32
CA VAL A 374 -17.35 -9.38 -18.33
C VAL A 374 -17.59 -7.90 -18.64
N GLY A 375 -16.98 -7.34 -19.69
CA GLY A 375 -17.03 -5.91 -20.02
C GLY A 375 -18.44 -5.31 -20.19
N ASP A 376 -19.41 -6.12 -20.61
CA ASP A 376 -20.81 -5.69 -20.81
C ASP A 376 -21.68 -5.85 -19.55
N LEU A 377 -21.15 -6.42 -18.47
CA LEU A 377 -21.89 -6.61 -17.21
C LEU A 377 -21.96 -5.30 -16.40
N PRO A 378 -22.86 -5.18 -15.40
CA PRO A 378 -22.79 -4.11 -14.40
C PRO A 378 -21.43 -4.08 -13.69
N THR A 379 -20.97 -2.91 -13.26
CA THR A 379 -19.61 -2.69 -12.71
C THR A 379 -19.23 -3.65 -11.58
N SER A 380 -20.15 -3.91 -10.65
CA SER A 380 -19.95 -4.86 -9.54
C SER A 380 -19.77 -6.32 -9.98
N ARG A 381 -20.06 -6.65 -11.24
CA ARG A 381 -19.90 -7.99 -11.83
C ARG A 381 -18.74 -8.08 -12.82
N ARG A 382 -17.93 -7.03 -12.97
CA ARG A 382 -16.79 -6.99 -13.89
C ARG A 382 -15.53 -7.58 -13.26
N TYR A 383 -15.61 -8.85 -12.87
CA TYR A 383 -14.50 -9.64 -12.34
C TYR A 383 -14.50 -11.01 -12.99
N ILE A 384 -13.32 -11.52 -13.33
CA ILE A 384 -13.14 -12.90 -13.79
C ILE A 384 -11.89 -13.50 -13.16
N ASP A 385 -12.01 -14.70 -12.59
CA ASP A 385 -10.87 -15.46 -12.07
C ASP A 385 -10.12 -16.16 -13.22
N ASP A 386 -9.33 -15.37 -13.95
CA ASP A 386 -8.53 -15.83 -15.09
C ASP A 386 -7.15 -15.17 -15.07
N ILE A 387 -6.11 -15.97 -15.32
CA ILE A 387 -4.71 -15.52 -15.31
C ILE A 387 -4.43 -14.44 -16.37
N GLY A 388 -5.23 -14.38 -17.43
CA GLY A 388 -5.17 -13.35 -18.46
C GLY A 388 -5.80 -12.02 -18.05
N SER A 389 -6.40 -11.90 -16.86
CA SER A 389 -7.09 -10.70 -16.40
C SER A 389 -6.31 -9.91 -15.34
N TYR A 390 -5.32 -9.14 -15.78
CA TYR A 390 -4.56 -8.28 -14.87
C TYR A 390 -5.40 -7.15 -14.26
N SER A 391 -6.39 -6.62 -14.98
CA SER A 391 -7.14 -5.44 -14.53
C SER A 391 -8.27 -5.76 -13.55
N THR A 392 -8.56 -7.06 -13.32
CA THR A 392 -9.58 -7.52 -12.37
C THR A 392 -9.07 -8.60 -11.38
N ASN A 393 -8.02 -9.34 -11.73
CA ASN A 393 -7.58 -10.52 -10.98
C ASN A 393 -6.06 -10.59 -10.74
N GLU A 394 -5.34 -9.48 -10.86
CA GLU A 394 -3.98 -9.39 -10.32
C GLU A 394 -4.00 -9.46 -8.78
N VAL A 395 -2.83 -9.59 -8.16
CA VAL A 395 -2.58 -9.44 -6.71
C VAL A 395 -1.52 -8.37 -6.50
N ALA A 396 -1.52 -7.67 -5.36
CA ALA A 396 -0.51 -6.64 -5.07
C ALA A 396 -0.26 -6.44 -3.57
N ILE A 397 0.94 -5.98 -3.22
CA ILE A 397 1.35 -5.71 -1.83
C ILE A 397 0.44 -4.67 -1.16
N ASN A 398 0.03 -3.63 -1.88
CA ASN A 398 -0.85 -2.58 -1.35
C ASN A 398 -2.33 -3.00 -1.25
N TRP A 399 -2.68 -4.19 -1.74
CA TRP A 399 -4.01 -4.78 -1.55
C TRP A 399 -3.98 -5.80 -0.41
N ASN A 400 -2.90 -6.57 -0.30
CA ASN A 400 -2.70 -7.51 0.79
C ASN A 400 -2.40 -6.83 2.13
N ALA A 401 -1.66 -5.72 2.15
CA ALA A 401 -1.35 -5.00 3.39
C ALA A 401 -2.60 -4.54 4.18
N PRO A 402 -3.60 -3.87 3.56
CA PRO A 402 -4.83 -3.53 4.28
C PRO A 402 -5.72 -4.75 4.57
N LEU A 403 -5.58 -5.87 3.84
CA LEU A 403 -6.21 -7.15 4.24
C LEU A 403 -5.62 -7.66 5.55
N VAL A 404 -4.29 -7.62 5.71
CA VAL A 404 -3.62 -8.00 6.97
C VAL A 404 -4.03 -7.10 8.13
N TRP A 405 -4.24 -5.80 7.89
CA TRP A 405 -4.76 -4.90 8.91
C TRP A 405 -6.16 -5.33 9.37
N MET A 406 -7.03 -5.71 8.43
CA MET A 406 -8.43 -6.07 8.71
C MET A 406 -8.65 -7.44 9.35
N ALA A 407 -7.80 -8.42 9.03
CA ALA A 407 -7.94 -9.82 9.46
C ALA A 407 -7.51 -10.00 10.92
#